data_AF-U6CYX4-F1
#
_entry.id   AF-U6CYX4-F1
#
_cell.length_a   1.000
_cell.length_b   1.000
_cell.length_c   1.000
_cell.angle_alpha   90.00
_cell.angle_beta   90.00
_cell.angle_gamma   90.00
#
_symmetry.space_group_name_H-M   'P 1'
#
loop_
_entity.id
_entity.type
_entity.pdbx_description
1 polymer ?
#
loop_
_entity_poly.entity_id
_entity_poly.type
_entity_poly.pdbx_seq_one_letter_code
_entity_poly.pdbx_strand_id
1 'polypeptide(L)'
;FFFFNVLGDQANLCKFQACNEFSECVVNPWSGEAECRCFPGYLSVEELPCQSLCDLQPDFCLNDGKCDIMPGHGAICRYVVVRDFIA
;
A
#
# COMPACT_ATOMS: atom_id res chain seq x y z
N PHE A 1 -19.55 39.39 6.68
CA PHE A 1 -19.67 38.31 7.68
C PHE A 1 -20.74 37.34 7.22
N PHE A 2 -20.43 36.47 6.26
CA PHE A 2 -21.32 35.37 5.89
C PHE A 2 -21.16 34.27 6.93
N PHE A 3 -22.04 34.30 7.93
CA PHE A 3 -22.27 33.17 8.81
C PHE A 3 -23.12 32.15 8.06
N PHE A 4 -22.48 31.25 7.32
CA PHE A 4 -22.99 29.90 7.14
C PHE A 4 -22.12 28.97 7.98
N ASN A 5 -22.37 28.93 9.29
CA ASN A 5 -22.01 27.76 10.08
C ASN A 5 -23.04 26.67 9.77
N VAL A 6 -22.92 26.06 8.60
CA VAL A 6 -23.32 24.65 8.49
C VAL A 6 -22.12 23.92 9.07
N LEU A 7 -22.17 23.60 10.36
CA LEU A 7 -21.32 22.57 10.95
C LEU A 7 -21.81 21.25 10.34
N GLY A 8 -21.61 21.10 9.03
CA GLY A 8 -21.86 19.85 8.35
C GLY A 8 -20.97 18.85 9.04
N ASP A 9 -21.55 17.72 9.45
CA ASP A 9 -20.81 16.52 9.81
C ASP A 9 -19.50 16.55 9.04
N GLN A 10 -18.37 16.63 9.74
CA GLN A 10 -17.06 16.62 9.12
C GLN A 10 -17.05 15.36 8.27
N ALA A 11 -17.32 15.53 6.96
CA ALA A 11 -17.61 14.40 6.11
C ALA A 11 -16.29 13.65 6.11
N ASN A 12 -16.28 12.48 6.76
CA ASN A 12 -15.11 11.65 6.74
C ASN A 12 -14.97 11.24 5.27
N LEU A 13 -14.12 11.94 4.51
CA LEU A 13 -13.93 11.74 3.09
C LEU A 13 -13.46 10.30 2.81
N CYS A 14 -12.84 9.66 3.80
CA CYS A 14 -12.47 8.25 3.77
C CYS A 14 -13.64 7.28 4.00
N LYS A 15 -14.81 7.73 4.46
CA LYS A 15 -15.99 6.88 4.70
C LYS A 15 -16.51 6.23 3.40
N PHE A 16 -16.30 6.90 2.27
CA PHE A 16 -16.77 6.44 0.95
C PHE A 16 -15.63 6.02 0.02
N GLN A 17 -14.38 6.09 0.49
CA GLN A 17 -13.21 5.73 -0.31
C GLN A 17 -13.04 4.20 -0.34
N ALA A 18 -12.88 3.62 -1.54
CA ALA A 18 -12.72 2.18 -1.75
C ALA A 18 -11.23 1.76 -1.73
N CYS A 19 -10.53 2.00 -0.63
CA CYS A 19 -9.18 1.46 -0.44
C CYS A 19 -9.24 -0.05 -0.14
N ASN A 20 -8.27 -0.81 -0.63
CA ASN A 20 -8.16 -2.24 -0.33
C ASN A 20 -7.39 -2.47 1.00
N GLU A 21 -7.27 -3.74 1.40
CA GLU A 21 -6.57 -4.14 2.64
C GLU A 21 -5.06 -3.83 2.67
N PHE A 22 -4.48 -3.44 1.52
CA PHE A 22 -3.07 -3.09 1.37
C PHE A 22 -2.82 -1.58 1.40
N SER A 23 -3.83 -0.81 1.76
CA SER A 23 -3.76 0.65 1.83
C SER A 23 -4.54 1.20 3.02
N GLU A 24 -4.21 2.43 3.37
CA GLU A 24 -4.98 3.25 4.30
C GLU A 24 -5.52 4.47 3.56
N CYS A 25 -6.71 4.93 3.95
CA CYS A 25 -7.22 6.19 3.43
C CYS A 25 -6.65 7.35 4.23
N VAL A 26 -6.11 8.34 3.52
CA VAL A 26 -5.61 9.60 4.07
C VAL A 26 -6.28 10.77 3.36
N VAL A 27 -6.53 11.86 4.08
CA VAL A 27 -6.99 13.11 3.46
C VAL A 27 -5.76 13.97 3.19
N ASN A 28 -5.56 14.34 1.93
CA ASN A 28 -4.48 15.21 1.51
C ASN A 28 -4.72 16.62 2.10
N PRO A 29 -3.78 17.17 2.91
CA PRO A 29 -3.98 18.47 3.55
C PRO A 29 -4.04 19.66 2.60
N TRP A 30 -3.50 19.53 1.38
CA TRP A 30 -3.44 20.60 0.39
C TRP A 30 -4.64 20.59 -0.56
N SER A 31 -4.99 19.42 -1.12
CA SER A 31 -6.16 19.31 -2.00
C SER A 31 -7.47 19.11 -1.24
N GLY A 32 -7.41 18.58 -0.02
CA GLY A 32 -8.59 18.17 0.75
C GLY A 32 -9.25 16.91 0.21
N GLU A 33 -8.59 16.14 -0.66
CA GLU A 33 -9.13 14.93 -1.27
C GLU A 33 -8.76 13.68 -0.46
N ALA A 34 -9.64 12.66 -0.47
CA ALA A 34 -9.33 11.35 0.08
C ALA A 34 -8.50 10.54 -0.91
N GLU A 35 -7.35 10.05 -0.46
CA GLU A 35 -6.40 9.27 -1.25
C GLU A 35 -6.11 7.94 -0.55
N CYS A 36 -5.89 6.88 -1.33
CA CYS A 36 -5.43 5.60 -0.79
C CYS A 36 -3.90 5.59 -0.78
N ARG A 37 -3.30 5.56 0.40
CA ARG A 37 -1.87 5.41 0.60
C ARG A 37 -1.54 3.93 0.75
N CYS A 38 -0.74 3.38 -0.17
CA CYS A 38 -0.27 2.00 -0.07
C CYS A 38 0.65 1.81 1.16
N PHE A 39 0.52 0.66 1.83
CA PHE A 39 1.48 0.28 2.86
C PHE A 39 2.86 0.00 2.27
N PRO A 40 3.93 0.04 3.09
CA PRO A 40 5.26 -0.36 2.64
C PRO A 40 5.24 -1.73 1.96
N GLY A 41 5.89 -1.84 0.81
CA GLY A 41 5.92 -3.06 0.00
C GLY A 41 4.76 -3.23 -0.98
N TYR A 42 3.84 -2.26 -1.07
CA TYR A 42 2.75 -2.26 -2.04
C TYR A 42 2.81 -1.02 -2.93
N LEU A 43 2.35 -1.14 -4.17
CA LEU A 43 2.30 -0.06 -5.15
C LEU A 43 0.94 -0.03 -5.86
N SER A 44 0.46 1.17 -6.17
CA SER A 44 -0.66 1.39 -7.10
C SER A 44 -0.08 1.77 -8.46
N VAL A 45 -0.49 1.04 -9.49
CA VAL A 45 -0.04 1.21 -10.88
C VAL A 45 -1.30 1.24 -11.74
N GLU A 46 -1.34 2.13 -12.74
CA GLU A 46 -2.46 2.23 -13.70
C GLU A 46 -3.84 2.37 -13.03
N GLU A 47 -3.93 3.18 -11.97
CA GLU A 47 -5.17 3.43 -11.21
C GLU A 47 -5.76 2.17 -10.53
N LEU A 48 -5.02 1.06 -10.53
CA LEU A 48 -5.41 -0.14 -9.82
C LEU A 48 -5.19 0.02 -8.30
N PRO A 49 -5.98 -0.67 -7.47
CA PRO A 49 -5.72 -0.77 -6.03
C PRO A 49 -4.29 -1.25 -5.73
N CYS A 50 -3.78 -0.92 -4.54
CA CYS A 50 -2.43 -1.28 -4.13
C CYS A 50 -2.18 -2.79 -4.25
N GLN A 51 -1.14 -3.17 -4.98
CA GLN A 51 -0.72 -4.55 -5.22
C GLN A 51 0.66 -4.78 -4.64
N SER A 52 0.96 -6.04 -4.31
CA SER A 52 2.27 -6.42 -3.77
C SER A 52 3.37 -6.06 -4.77
N LEU A 53 4.44 -5.42 -4.30
CA LEU A 53 5.62 -5.16 -5.10
C LEU A 53 6.25 -6.46 -5.61
N CYS A 54 6.16 -7.55 -4.83
CA CYS A 54 6.65 -8.86 -5.24
C CYS A 54 5.89 -9.44 -6.44
N ASP A 55 4.61 -9.10 -6.61
CA ASP A 55 3.80 -9.57 -7.75
C ASP A 55 4.00 -8.68 -8.98
N LEU A 56 4.10 -7.37 -8.76
CA LEU A 56 4.32 -6.38 -9.82
C LEU A 56 5.73 -6.42 -10.40
N GLN A 57 6.74 -6.76 -9.57
CA GLN A 57 8.14 -6.76 -9.95
C GLN A 57 8.83 -8.07 -9.55
N PRO A 58 8.65 -9.15 -10.35
CA PRO A 58 9.21 -10.47 -10.03
C PRO A 58 10.75 -10.47 -9.97
N ASP A 59 11.41 -9.58 -10.70
CA ASP A 59 12.87 -9.43 -10.72
C ASP A 59 13.41 -8.47 -9.64
N PHE A 60 12.57 -8.10 -8.67
CA PHE A 60 12.99 -7.23 -7.55
C PHE A 60 14.16 -7.82 -6.76
N CYS A 61 14.17 -9.14 -6.59
CA CYS A 61 15.23 -9.87 -5.91
C CYS A 61 16.18 -10.53 -6.91
N LEU A 62 17.46 -10.17 -6.84
CA LEU A 62 18.52 -10.76 -7.67
C LEU A 62 19.00 -12.10 -7.09
N ASN A 63 19.73 -12.88 -7.91
CA ASN A 63 20.35 -14.17 -7.53
C ASN A 63 19.36 -15.20 -6.99
N ASP A 64 18.21 -15.35 -7.66
CA ASP A 64 17.14 -16.28 -7.28
C ASP A 64 16.62 -16.04 -5.84
N GLY A 65 16.78 -14.82 -5.35
CA GLY A 65 16.21 -14.40 -4.07
C GLY A 65 14.69 -14.44 -4.14
N LYS A 66 14.05 -14.90 -3.08
CA LYS A 66 12.59 -14.86 -2.98
C LYS A 66 12.14 -13.54 -2.35
N CYS A 67 11.21 -12.87 -3.01
CA CYS A 67 10.53 -11.69 -2.49
C CYS A 67 9.42 -12.10 -1.51
N ASP A 68 9.36 -11.45 -0.35
CA ASP A 68 8.22 -11.52 0.57
C ASP A 68 7.91 -10.11 1.13
N ILE A 69 6.69 -9.90 1.62
CA ILE A 69 6.31 -8.66 2.34
C ILE A 69 6.48 -8.86 3.84
N MET A 70 7.34 -8.05 4.46
CA MET A 70 7.51 -8.02 5.91
C MET A 70 6.67 -6.87 6.51
N PRO A 71 5.76 -7.17 7.46
CA PRO A 71 4.94 -6.15 8.11
C PRO A 71 5.77 -5.01 8.69
N GLY A 72 5.38 -3.77 8.37
CA GLY A 72 6.08 -2.55 8.81
C GLY A 72 7.41 -2.24 8.11
N HIS A 73 7.93 -3.14 7.27
CA HIS A 73 9.23 -2.99 6.60
C HIS A 73 9.12 -3.00 5.07
N GLY A 74 8.06 -3.59 4.52
CA GLY A 74 7.79 -3.66 3.10
C GLY A 74 8.40 -4.88 2.42
N ALA A 75 8.65 -4.77 1.12
CA ALA A 75 9.18 -5.88 0.33
C ALA A 75 10.64 -6.14 0.70
N ILE A 76 10.96 -7.40 0.98
CA ILE A 76 12.31 -7.87 1.32
C ILE A 76 12.73 -9.05 0.45
N CYS A 77 14.03 -9.17 0.26
CA CYS A 77 14.64 -10.31 -0.41
C CYS A 77 15.21 -11.28 0.61
N ARG A 78 14.71 -12.51 0.60
CA ARG A 78 15.31 -13.61 1.35
C ARG A 78 16.07 -14.55 0.42
N TYR A 79 17.22 -15.01 0.88
CA TYR A 79 17.96 -16.04 0.18
C TYR A 79 17.37 -17.41 0.48
N VAL A 80 17.15 -18.22 -0.55
CA VAL A 80 16.70 -19.60 -0.39
C VAL A 80 17.95 -20.49 -0.37
N VAL A 81 18.35 -20.93 0.83
CA VAL A 81 19.36 -21.99 0.94
C VAL A 81 18.65 -23.32 0.77
N VAL A 82 18.79 -23.96 -0.40
CA VAL A 82 18.39 -25.36 -0.55
C VAL A 82 19.40 -26.18 0.26
N ARG A 83 19.03 -26.56 1.48
CA ARG A 83 19.77 -27.59 2.21
C ARG A 83 19.34 -28.91 1.61
N ASP A 84 20.07 -29.35 0.60
CA ASP A 84 19.98 -30.72 0.12
C ASP A 84 20.39 -31.64 1.28
N PHE A 85 19.41 -32.09 2.06
CA PHE A 85 19.54 -33.30 2.85
C PHE A 85 19.58 -34.44 1.82
N ILE A 86 20.79 -34.75 1.35
CA ILE A 86 21.09 -36.01 0.70
C ILE A 86 20.74 -37.10 1.72
N ALA A 87 19.60 -37.76 1.49
CA ALA A 87 19.19 -39.00 2.14
C ALA A 87 19.76 -40.19 1.37
#